data_AF-A0A942FAH9-F1
#
_entry.id   AF-A0A942FAH9-F1
#
_cell.length_a   1.000
_cell.length_b   1.000
_cell.length_c   1.000
_cell.angle_alpha   90.00
_cell.angle_beta   90.00
_cell.angle_gamma   90.00
#
_symmetry.space_group_name_H-M   'P 1'
#
loop_
_entity.id
_entity.type
_entity.pdbx_description
1 polymer ?
#
loop_
_entity_poly.entity_id
_entity_poly.type
_entity_poly.pdbx_seq_one_letter_code
_entity_poly.pdbx_strand_id
1 'polypeptide(L)'
;MISRLEILDFSREFGLTSNIIEKDYLLGWILGGISQHSELGSEWVFKGGTCLKKCYFETYRFSEDLDFTIKNPDHCNQEFLTDAFKEVADWVYEKAGIEIPRELIHFEIYRNPRGKLSAQGRISYRGPLQRGGDLPRVKLDLTNDEILVLDPANREVHHPYSDRPEEGFHILCYCFEELFAEKIRALGERLRPRDLYDVIHLYRHEGIRPDRALLMRTLEEKCRFKDVSVPTMAILEEKPGRIELEAEWENMLGHQLPVLVPFEQFWTELPKVFEWMYRSIEKTLPPPMPLMGMAVDKSWRAPAMPRAWHSTTPLEVIRFAAANRLCVDLTYGGTRRLIEPYSLRQTREGDLLLYAVKHNTGEDRSYRTDRIQRAEVTKIPFKPRYVVELTASGPISAPPTLRTAISKPTRGISIRSSQKKRTPSYGPKYIFKCPLCGKQFSHKSNESSLNKHKNKQGYPCPGRTGIYTTTKY
;
A
#
# COMPACT_ATOMS: atom_id res chain seq x y z
N MET A 1 -15.83 4.43 10.98
CA MET A 1 -15.96 5.10 9.68
C MET A 1 -15.57 6.54 9.87
N ILE A 2 -14.62 6.96 9.06
CA ILE A 2 -14.15 8.35 8.98
C ILE A 2 -15.20 9.30 8.43
N SER A 3 -14.95 10.61 8.59
CA SER A 3 -15.85 11.66 8.12
C SER A 3 -15.65 11.94 6.62
N ARG A 4 -16.69 12.50 5.98
CA ARG A 4 -16.58 13.06 4.62
C ARG A 4 -15.49 14.15 4.53
N LEU A 5 -15.33 14.96 5.57
CA LEU A 5 -14.33 16.02 5.60
C LEU A 5 -12.91 15.45 5.52
N GLU A 6 -12.64 14.38 6.26
CA GLU A 6 -11.34 13.71 6.24
C GLU A 6 -10.99 13.16 4.85
N ILE A 7 -11.96 12.57 4.14
CA ILE A 7 -11.77 12.16 2.73
C ILE A 7 -11.41 13.35 1.84
N LEU A 8 -12.07 14.50 2.02
CA LEU A 8 -11.79 15.71 1.24
C LEU A 8 -10.43 16.31 1.59
N ASP A 9 -9.98 16.18 2.84
CA ASP A 9 -8.67 16.66 3.29
C ASP A 9 -7.56 15.84 2.63
N PHE A 10 -7.65 14.51 2.71
CA PHE A 10 -6.73 13.61 2.00
C PHE A 10 -6.80 13.79 0.47
N SER A 11 -7.97 14.04 -0.11
CA SER A 11 -8.11 14.35 -1.54
C SER A 11 -7.29 15.58 -1.95
N ARG A 12 -7.28 16.64 -1.12
CA ARG A 12 -6.46 17.83 -1.36
C ARG A 12 -4.98 17.56 -1.14
N GLU A 13 -4.65 16.80 -0.10
CA GLU A 13 -3.28 16.48 0.27
C GLU A 13 -2.57 15.60 -0.77
N PHE A 14 -3.25 14.58 -1.28
CA PHE A 14 -2.73 13.71 -2.33
C PHE A 14 -2.92 14.29 -3.74
N GLY A 15 -3.75 15.32 -3.92
CA GLY A 15 -4.06 15.86 -5.26
C GLY A 15 -4.84 14.88 -6.14
N LEU A 16 -5.73 14.09 -5.55
CA LEU A 16 -6.53 13.07 -6.23
C LEU A 16 -8.02 13.26 -5.97
N THR A 17 -8.86 12.69 -6.82
CA THR A 17 -10.31 12.78 -6.61
C THR A 17 -10.72 12.08 -5.31
N SER A 18 -11.72 12.64 -4.62
CA SER A 18 -12.25 12.09 -3.36
C SER A 18 -12.69 10.62 -3.48
N ASN A 19 -13.07 10.18 -4.68
CA ASN A 19 -13.54 8.83 -4.95
C ASN A 19 -12.40 7.81 -4.84
N ILE A 20 -11.23 8.18 -5.35
CA ILE A 20 -10.02 7.35 -5.27
C ILE A 20 -9.59 7.22 -3.81
N ILE A 21 -9.65 8.32 -3.04
CA ILE A 21 -9.33 8.30 -1.61
C ILE A 21 -10.34 7.46 -0.82
N GLU A 22 -11.64 7.61 -1.07
CA GLU A 22 -12.66 6.78 -0.43
C GLU A 22 -12.47 5.29 -0.73
N LYS A 23 -12.11 4.97 -1.97
CA LYS A 23 -11.84 3.58 -2.35
C LYS A 23 -10.57 3.06 -1.68
N ASP A 24 -9.48 3.83 -1.66
CA ASP A 24 -8.26 3.47 -0.93
C ASP A 24 -8.52 3.20 0.56
N TYR A 25 -9.37 4.02 1.19
CA TYR A 25 -9.86 3.82 2.55
C TYR A 25 -10.58 2.47 2.73
N LEU A 26 -11.50 2.15 1.81
CA LEU A 26 -12.20 0.86 1.84
C LEU A 26 -11.26 -0.32 1.66
N LEU A 27 -10.28 -0.22 0.75
CA LEU A 27 -9.33 -1.31 0.50
C LEU A 27 -8.60 -1.73 1.77
N GLY A 28 -8.25 -0.78 2.66
CA GLY A 28 -7.64 -1.09 3.96
C GLY A 28 -8.55 -1.96 4.84
N TRP A 29 -9.85 -1.61 4.90
CA TRP A 29 -10.83 -2.38 5.67
C TRP A 29 -11.14 -3.76 5.10
N ILE A 30 -11.24 -3.88 3.76
CA ILE A 30 -11.43 -5.18 3.10
C ILE A 30 -10.20 -6.07 3.35
N LEU A 31 -8.98 -5.53 3.21
CA LEU A 31 -7.74 -6.27 3.51
C LEU A 31 -7.69 -6.73 4.97
N GLY A 32 -8.06 -5.87 5.91
CA GLY A 32 -8.19 -6.23 7.33
C GLY A 32 -9.20 -7.36 7.56
N GLY A 33 -10.36 -7.31 6.89
CA GLY A 33 -11.37 -8.35 6.98
C GLY A 33 -10.92 -9.69 6.39
N ILE A 34 -10.26 -9.68 5.23
CA ILE A 34 -9.67 -10.88 4.61
C ILE A 34 -8.62 -11.51 5.54
N SER A 35 -7.73 -10.69 6.12
CA SER A 35 -6.69 -11.20 7.02
C SER A 35 -7.25 -11.82 8.29
N GLN A 36 -8.38 -11.34 8.79
CA GLN A 36 -9.00 -11.83 10.02
C GLN A 36 -9.95 -13.01 9.79
N HIS A 37 -10.30 -13.29 8.52
CA HIS A 37 -11.13 -14.42 8.17
C HIS A 37 -10.36 -15.73 8.33
N SER A 38 -10.96 -16.69 9.03
CA SER A 38 -10.29 -17.93 9.44
C SER A 38 -9.78 -18.79 8.29
N GLU A 39 -10.48 -18.80 7.16
CA GLU A 39 -10.10 -19.57 5.97
C GLU A 39 -9.33 -18.76 4.92
N LEU A 40 -9.48 -17.43 4.87
CA LEU A 40 -8.84 -16.62 3.83
C LEU A 40 -7.46 -16.13 4.26
N GLY A 41 -7.32 -15.71 5.52
CA GLY A 41 -6.13 -15.00 6.01
C GLY A 41 -4.83 -15.79 5.88
N SER A 42 -4.87 -17.11 6.04
CA SER A 42 -3.69 -17.97 5.84
C SER A 42 -3.53 -18.42 4.40
N GLU A 43 -4.60 -18.47 3.60
CA GLU A 43 -4.59 -19.11 2.27
C GLU A 43 -4.48 -18.13 1.09
N TRP A 44 -4.70 -16.85 1.33
CA TRP A 44 -4.68 -15.81 0.31
C TRP A 44 -3.45 -14.94 0.47
N VAL A 45 -2.66 -14.85 -0.59
CA VAL A 45 -1.43 -14.05 -0.60
C VAL A 45 -1.62 -12.83 -1.49
N PHE A 46 -1.62 -11.66 -0.86
CA PHE A 46 -1.85 -10.38 -1.53
C PHE A 46 -0.68 -10.00 -2.44
N LYS A 47 -0.99 -9.50 -3.65
CA LYS A 47 -0.01 -9.11 -4.66
C LYS A 47 -0.45 -7.93 -5.52
N GLY A 48 0.30 -7.66 -6.58
CA GLY A 48 -0.07 -6.64 -7.57
C GLY A 48 0.27 -5.21 -7.15
N GLY A 49 -0.30 -4.24 -7.88
CA GLY A 49 0.00 -2.81 -7.70
C GLY A 49 -0.53 -2.24 -6.39
N THR A 50 -1.69 -2.73 -5.94
CA THR A 50 -2.28 -2.30 -4.67
C THR A 50 -1.49 -2.83 -3.48
N CYS A 51 -0.90 -4.04 -3.58
CA CYS A 51 0.04 -4.55 -2.57
C CYS A 51 1.27 -3.67 -2.43
N LEU A 52 1.85 -3.23 -3.56
CA LEU A 52 2.95 -2.27 -3.56
C LEU A 52 2.56 -0.99 -2.81
N LYS A 53 1.41 -0.39 -3.13
CA LYS A 53 0.97 0.83 -2.45
C LYS A 53 0.68 0.63 -0.97
N LYS A 54 -0.02 -0.46 -0.62
CA LYS A 54 -0.50 -0.70 0.74
C LYS A 54 0.56 -1.28 1.67
N CYS A 55 1.54 -2.03 1.18
CA CYS A 55 2.48 -2.76 2.04
C CYS A 55 3.94 -2.26 1.95
N TYR A 56 4.30 -1.51 0.89
CA TYR A 56 5.70 -1.14 0.61
C TYR A 56 5.91 0.36 0.35
N PHE A 57 5.07 0.98 -0.48
CA PHE A 57 5.31 2.31 -1.05
C PHE A 57 4.10 3.22 -0.90
N GLU A 58 4.21 4.19 -0.02
CA GLU A 58 3.10 5.07 0.28
C GLU A 58 2.81 6.07 -0.87
N THR A 59 3.88 6.66 -1.43
CA THR A 59 3.86 7.63 -2.54
C THR A 59 3.64 6.98 -3.91
N TYR A 60 3.23 5.72 -3.92
CA TYR A 60 3.01 4.95 -5.14
C TYR A 60 1.70 5.33 -5.82
N ARG A 61 1.58 5.01 -7.12
CA ARG A 61 0.34 5.23 -7.88
C ARG A 61 -0.82 4.54 -7.20
N PHE A 62 -1.99 5.19 -7.21
CA PHE A 62 -3.19 4.59 -6.66
C PHE A 62 -3.64 3.42 -7.53
N SER A 63 -4.08 2.36 -6.88
CA SER A 63 -4.60 1.18 -7.53
C SER A 63 -5.86 0.76 -6.77
N GLU A 64 -6.85 0.36 -7.54
CA GLU A 64 -8.23 0.23 -7.08
C GLU A 64 -8.70 -1.22 -6.97
N ASP A 65 -7.90 -2.15 -7.49
CA ASP A 65 -8.20 -3.58 -7.57
C ASP A 65 -7.37 -4.35 -6.54
N LEU A 66 -7.87 -5.49 -6.05
CA LEU A 66 -7.14 -6.37 -5.16
C LEU A 66 -6.77 -7.67 -5.86
N ASP A 67 -5.47 -7.91 -6.04
CA ASP A 67 -4.96 -9.13 -6.65
C ASP A 67 -4.48 -10.11 -5.58
N PHE A 68 -4.93 -11.36 -5.63
CA PHE A 68 -4.45 -12.41 -4.73
C PHE A 68 -4.03 -13.67 -5.48
N THR A 69 -2.97 -14.28 -4.98
CA THR A 69 -2.70 -15.70 -5.25
C THR A 69 -3.36 -16.53 -4.16
N ILE A 70 -4.21 -17.46 -4.55
CA ILE A 70 -4.86 -18.42 -3.66
C ILE A 70 -4.01 -19.68 -3.59
N LYS A 71 -3.65 -20.12 -2.38
CA LYS A 71 -2.92 -21.37 -2.16
C LYS A 71 -3.81 -22.61 -2.20
N ASN A 72 -5.04 -22.51 -1.70
CA ASN A 72 -6.02 -23.59 -1.71
C ASN A 72 -6.92 -23.52 -2.96
N PRO A 73 -6.77 -24.42 -3.95
CA PRO A 73 -7.59 -24.43 -5.16
C PRO A 73 -9.10 -24.45 -4.93
N ASP A 74 -9.53 -25.07 -3.83
CA ASP A 74 -10.94 -25.25 -3.50
C ASP A 74 -11.64 -23.92 -3.18
N HIS A 75 -10.86 -22.88 -2.85
CA HIS A 75 -11.39 -21.53 -2.63
C HIS A 75 -11.81 -20.84 -3.93
N CYS A 76 -11.43 -21.35 -5.11
CA CYS A 76 -11.96 -20.90 -6.41
C CYS A 76 -13.38 -21.46 -6.66
N ASN A 77 -14.28 -21.27 -5.69
CA ASN A 77 -15.66 -21.73 -5.71
C ASN A 77 -16.59 -20.55 -5.41
N GLN A 78 -17.62 -20.36 -6.24
CA GLN A 78 -18.49 -19.19 -6.15
C GLN A 78 -19.29 -19.12 -4.84
N GLU A 79 -19.82 -20.23 -4.36
CA GLU A 79 -20.62 -20.29 -3.13
C GLU A 79 -19.74 -19.97 -1.92
N PHE A 80 -18.59 -20.65 -1.81
CA PHE A 80 -17.59 -20.40 -0.77
C PHE A 80 -17.17 -18.92 -0.75
N LEU A 81 -16.77 -18.36 -1.89
CA LEU A 81 -16.31 -16.96 -1.98
C LEU A 81 -17.41 -15.99 -1.56
N THR A 82 -18.65 -16.25 -1.99
CA THR A 82 -19.79 -15.40 -1.67
C THR A 82 -20.09 -15.43 -0.17
N ASP A 83 -20.05 -16.60 0.47
CA ASP A 83 -20.31 -16.73 1.89
C ASP A 83 -19.18 -16.16 2.75
N ALA A 84 -17.92 -16.46 2.41
CA ALA A 84 -16.76 -15.87 3.06
C ALA A 84 -16.78 -14.34 2.98
N PHE A 85 -17.16 -13.76 1.84
CA PHE A 85 -17.24 -12.30 1.71
C PHE A 85 -18.46 -11.68 2.41
N LYS A 86 -19.54 -12.43 2.66
CA LYS A 86 -20.59 -11.97 3.57
C LYS A 86 -20.07 -11.86 5.01
N GLU A 87 -19.23 -12.79 5.45
CA GLU A 87 -18.58 -12.72 6.77
C GLU A 87 -17.58 -11.56 6.85
N VAL A 88 -16.78 -11.35 5.80
CA VAL A 88 -15.90 -10.17 5.68
C VAL A 88 -16.72 -8.88 5.73
N ALA A 89 -17.85 -8.82 5.03
CA ALA A 89 -18.74 -7.66 5.04
C ALA A 89 -19.31 -7.38 6.44
N ASP A 90 -19.73 -8.43 7.16
CA ASP A 90 -20.19 -8.30 8.55
C ASP A 90 -19.09 -7.75 9.46
N TRP A 91 -17.88 -8.28 9.34
CA TRP A 91 -16.73 -7.81 10.12
C TRP A 91 -16.40 -6.34 9.83
N VAL A 92 -16.40 -5.94 8.56
CA VAL A 92 -16.15 -4.55 8.13
C VAL A 92 -17.25 -3.62 8.67
N TYR A 93 -18.51 -4.04 8.63
CA TYR A 93 -19.62 -3.27 9.20
C TYR A 93 -19.49 -3.15 10.73
N GLU A 94 -19.14 -4.22 11.44
CA GLU A 94 -18.97 -4.21 12.89
C GLU A 94 -17.83 -3.27 13.34
N LYS A 95 -16.70 -3.31 12.64
CA LYS A 95 -15.50 -2.56 13.02
C LYS A 95 -15.53 -1.11 12.54
N ALA A 96 -16.00 -0.88 11.32
CA ALA A 96 -15.95 0.43 10.68
C ALA A 96 -17.32 1.06 10.51
N GLY A 97 -18.41 0.30 10.41
CA GLY A 97 -19.74 0.81 10.05
C GLY A 97 -19.89 1.11 8.55
N ILE A 98 -19.02 0.53 7.71
CA ILE A 98 -19.14 0.60 6.26
C ILE A 98 -20.12 -0.49 5.83
N GLU A 99 -21.11 -0.12 5.01
CA GLU A 99 -22.09 -1.06 4.49
C GLU A 99 -21.59 -1.67 3.18
N ILE A 100 -21.52 -3.00 3.13
CA ILE A 100 -21.29 -3.79 1.92
C ILE A 100 -22.57 -4.60 1.70
N PRO A 101 -23.47 -4.18 0.80
CA PRO A 101 -24.75 -4.85 0.61
C PRO A 101 -24.53 -6.28 0.10
N ARG A 102 -25.10 -7.26 0.81
CA ARG A 102 -24.82 -8.69 0.59
C ARG A 102 -25.24 -9.16 -0.80
N GLU A 103 -26.31 -8.59 -1.32
CA GLU A 103 -26.85 -8.85 -2.66
C GLU A 103 -25.99 -8.28 -3.78
N LEU A 104 -25.04 -7.39 -3.45
CA LEU A 104 -24.10 -6.78 -4.39
C LEU A 104 -22.66 -7.29 -4.21
N ILE A 105 -22.51 -8.43 -3.54
CA ILE A 105 -21.30 -9.25 -3.50
C ILE A 105 -21.43 -10.28 -4.63
N HIS A 106 -20.63 -10.13 -5.68
CA HIS A 106 -20.68 -11.03 -6.83
C HIS A 106 -19.30 -11.63 -7.13
N PHE A 107 -19.26 -12.94 -7.33
CA PHE A 107 -18.07 -13.67 -7.78
C PHE A 107 -18.39 -14.42 -9.06
N GLU A 108 -17.47 -14.35 -10.01
CA GLU A 108 -17.51 -15.09 -11.27
C GLU A 108 -16.29 -16.01 -11.33
N ILE A 109 -16.53 -17.31 -11.55
CA ILE A 109 -15.47 -18.30 -11.77
C ILE A 109 -15.26 -18.47 -13.26
N TYR A 110 -14.02 -18.37 -13.70
CA TYR A 110 -13.66 -18.55 -15.11
C TYR A 110 -12.38 -19.37 -15.25
N ARG A 111 -12.18 -19.93 -16.46
CA ARG A 111 -10.92 -20.58 -16.81
C ARG A 111 -10.00 -19.57 -17.50
N ASN A 112 -8.77 -19.47 -17.00
CA ASN A 112 -7.75 -18.66 -17.63
C ASN A 112 -7.28 -19.30 -18.96
N PRO A 113 -6.47 -18.60 -19.78
CA PRO A 113 -5.96 -19.14 -21.05
C PRO A 113 -5.16 -20.45 -20.92
N ARG A 114 -4.66 -20.79 -19.72
CA ARG A 114 -3.96 -22.05 -19.40
C ARG A 114 -4.90 -23.14 -18.85
N GLY A 115 -6.21 -22.92 -18.91
CA GLY A 115 -7.25 -23.86 -18.48
C GLY A 115 -7.46 -23.97 -16.97
N LYS A 116 -6.74 -23.18 -16.16
CA LYS A 116 -6.83 -23.19 -14.69
C LYS A 116 -7.97 -22.27 -14.21
N LEU A 117 -8.58 -22.63 -13.08
CA LEU A 117 -9.65 -21.84 -12.48
C LEU A 117 -9.09 -20.56 -11.87
N SER A 118 -9.80 -19.46 -12.07
CA SER A 118 -9.59 -18.17 -11.45
C SER A 118 -10.95 -17.57 -11.12
N ALA A 119 -10.97 -16.60 -10.21
CA ALA A 119 -12.20 -15.97 -9.79
C ALA A 119 -12.07 -14.45 -9.84
N GLN A 120 -13.15 -13.78 -10.20
CA GLN A 120 -13.25 -12.32 -10.17
C GLN A 120 -14.38 -11.89 -9.25
N GLY A 121 -14.06 -11.12 -8.23
CA GLY A 121 -15.01 -10.53 -7.29
C GLY A 121 -15.35 -9.10 -7.65
N ARG A 122 -16.61 -8.71 -7.44
CA ARG A 122 -17.09 -7.32 -7.48
C ARG A 122 -17.88 -7.06 -6.20
N ILE A 123 -17.35 -6.17 -5.37
CA ILE A 123 -17.89 -5.86 -4.03
C ILE A 123 -18.34 -4.41 -4.03
N SER A 124 -19.65 -4.19 -4.03
CA SER A 124 -20.21 -2.83 -3.95
C SER A 124 -20.28 -2.36 -2.50
N TYR A 125 -20.19 -1.05 -2.26
CA TYR A 125 -20.19 -0.51 -0.90
C TYR A 125 -20.87 0.86 -0.80
N ARG A 126 -21.31 1.22 0.41
CA ARG A 126 -21.69 2.58 0.79
C ARG A 126 -20.63 3.19 1.70
N GLY A 127 -19.86 4.11 1.16
CA GLY A 127 -18.77 4.78 1.88
C GLY A 127 -19.16 6.12 2.54
N PRO A 128 -18.19 6.78 3.21
CA PRO A 128 -18.36 8.09 3.85
C PRO A 128 -18.92 9.20 2.94
N LEU A 129 -18.69 9.14 1.63
CA LEU A 129 -19.19 10.13 0.67
C LEU A 129 -20.70 10.01 0.41
N GLN A 130 -21.33 8.88 0.78
CA GLN A 130 -22.78 8.66 0.68
C GLN A 130 -23.33 9.03 -0.71
N ARG A 131 -22.71 8.49 -1.74
CA ARG A 131 -23.03 8.80 -3.14
C ARG A 131 -24.45 8.31 -3.48
N GLY A 132 -25.20 9.15 -4.18
CA GLY A 132 -26.47 8.74 -4.81
C GLY A 132 -26.23 7.98 -6.12
N GLY A 133 -27.21 7.17 -6.53
CA GLY A 133 -27.14 6.36 -7.75
C GLY A 133 -26.39 5.03 -7.55
N ASP A 134 -25.65 4.61 -8.58
CA ASP A 134 -24.89 3.36 -8.59
C ASP A 134 -23.77 3.37 -7.54
N LEU A 135 -23.72 2.30 -6.74
CA LEU A 135 -22.70 2.17 -5.71
C LEU A 135 -21.31 1.92 -6.31
N PRO A 136 -20.26 2.55 -5.77
CA PRO A 136 -18.89 2.24 -6.14
C PRO A 136 -18.55 0.79 -5.79
N ARG A 137 -17.57 0.22 -6.51
CA ARG A 137 -17.21 -1.19 -6.43
C ARG A 137 -15.70 -1.38 -6.29
N VAL A 138 -15.30 -2.35 -5.47
CA VAL A 138 -13.95 -2.91 -5.44
C VAL A 138 -13.92 -4.19 -6.25
N LYS A 139 -12.90 -4.32 -7.09
CA LYS A 139 -12.66 -5.53 -7.87
C LYS A 139 -11.64 -6.40 -7.15
N LEU A 140 -11.87 -7.70 -7.14
CA LEU A 140 -10.90 -8.69 -6.70
C LEU A 140 -10.57 -9.60 -7.86
N ASP A 141 -9.29 -9.83 -8.11
CA ASP A 141 -8.82 -10.84 -9.06
C ASP A 141 -8.05 -11.92 -8.27
N LEU A 142 -8.59 -13.13 -8.31
CA LEU A 142 -8.12 -14.27 -7.53
C LEU A 142 -7.57 -15.33 -8.48
N THR A 143 -6.30 -15.66 -8.33
CA THR A 143 -5.65 -16.66 -9.18
C THR A 143 -5.03 -17.77 -8.36
N ASN A 144 -5.22 -19.00 -8.80
CA ASN A 144 -4.50 -20.18 -8.32
C ASN A 144 -3.57 -20.74 -9.42
N ASP A 145 -3.33 -19.95 -10.47
CA ASP A 145 -2.37 -20.28 -11.53
C ASP A 145 -1.16 -19.38 -11.40
N GLU A 146 -0.51 -19.39 -10.24
CA GLU A 146 0.72 -18.64 -9.98
C GLU A 146 1.54 -19.41 -8.95
N ILE A 147 2.87 -19.42 -9.12
CA ILE A 147 3.76 -19.98 -8.11
C ILE A 147 4.18 -18.92 -7.11
N LEU A 148 4.25 -19.34 -5.85
CA LEU A 148 4.94 -18.61 -4.79
C LEU A 148 6.37 -19.16 -4.74
N VAL A 149 7.33 -18.35 -5.16
CA VAL A 149 8.75 -18.77 -5.15
C VAL A 149 9.38 -18.50 -3.79
N LEU A 150 9.02 -17.38 -3.17
CA LEU A 150 9.47 -16.99 -1.86
C LEU A 150 8.36 -17.19 -0.84
N ASP A 151 8.75 -17.38 0.42
CA ASP A 151 7.79 -17.39 1.52
C ASP A 151 7.08 -16.02 1.59
N PRO A 152 5.74 -16.00 1.68
CA PRO A 152 5.00 -14.76 1.83
C PRO A 152 5.39 -14.00 3.10
N ALA A 153 5.43 -12.68 3.02
CA ALA A 153 5.67 -11.80 4.14
C ALA A 153 4.34 -11.36 4.77
N ASN A 154 4.25 -11.37 6.10
CA ASN A 154 3.16 -10.69 6.80
C ASN A 154 3.55 -9.22 6.99
N ARG A 155 2.82 -8.31 6.34
CA ARG A 155 3.15 -6.87 6.38
C ARG A 155 1.96 -6.04 6.86
N GLU A 156 2.27 -4.93 7.51
CA GLU A 156 1.27 -3.94 7.87
C GLU A 156 0.71 -3.27 6.60
N VAL A 157 -0.62 -3.18 6.53
CA VAL A 157 -1.38 -2.50 5.48
C VAL A 157 -1.51 -1.03 5.85
N HIS A 158 -1.09 -0.18 4.92
CA HIS A 158 -1.15 1.25 5.04
C HIS A 158 -2.60 1.75 5.04
N HIS A 159 -2.99 2.25 6.22
CA HIS A 159 -4.29 2.85 6.49
C HIS A 159 -4.08 4.13 7.30
N PRO A 160 -3.87 5.30 6.66
CA PRO A 160 -3.53 6.56 7.31
C PRO A 160 -4.73 7.27 7.96
N TYR A 161 -5.90 6.65 7.92
CA TYR A 161 -7.16 7.24 8.32
C TYR A 161 -7.36 7.17 9.84
N SER A 162 -8.13 8.12 10.38
CA SER A 162 -8.32 8.33 11.82
C SER A 162 -8.95 7.15 12.56
N ASP A 163 -9.65 6.25 11.85
CA ASP A 163 -10.27 5.06 12.41
C ASP A 163 -9.42 3.78 12.30
N ARG A 164 -8.13 3.93 11.99
CA ARG A 164 -7.14 2.84 12.03
C ARG A 164 -7.19 2.12 13.39
N PRO A 165 -7.26 0.77 13.40
CA PRO A 165 -7.13 0.01 14.65
C PRO A 165 -5.77 0.20 15.33
N GLU A 166 -5.72 0.09 16.65
CA GLU A 166 -4.47 0.22 17.43
C GLU A 166 -3.40 -0.79 17.00
N GLU A 167 -3.80 -2.04 16.72
CA GLU A 167 -2.91 -3.09 16.23
C GLU A 167 -2.57 -2.97 14.74
N GLY A 168 -3.15 -1.98 14.05
CA GLY A 168 -3.06 -1.86 12.60
C GLY A 168 -3.78 -2.98 11.85
N PHE A 169 -3.62 -2.99 10.53
CA PHE A 169 -4.04 -4.10 9.67
C PHE A 169 -2.78 -4.82 9.21
N HIS A 170 -2.77 -6.14 9.25
CA HIS A 170 -1.70 -6.95 8.69
C HIS A 170 -2.26 -7.84 7.61
N ILE A 171 -1.46 -8.22 6.62
CA ILE A 171 -1.88 -9.12 5.54
C ILE A 171 -0.70 -9.96 5.08
N LEU A 172 -0.97 -11.22 4.74
CA LEU A 172 -0.01 -12.09 4.06
C LEU A 172 0.12 -11.62 2.61
N CYS A 173 1.33 -11.24 2.20
CA CYS A 173 1.59 -10.67 0.88
C CYS A 173 2.91 -11.17 0.28
N TYR A 174 3.09 -10.91 -1.02
CA TYR A 174 4.34 -11.23 -1.71
C TYR A 174 5.49 -10.44 -1.10
N CYS A 175 6.67 -11.07 -1.00
CA CYS A 175 7.91 -10.38 -0.70
C CYS A 175 8.25 -9.35 -1.79
N PHE A 176 9.11 -8.38 -1.47
CA PHE A 176 9.48 -7.30 -2.39
C PHE A 176 10.11 -7.85 -3.69
N GLU A 177 11.06 -8.77 -3.58
CA GLU A 177 11.74 -9.41 -4.71
C GLU A 177 10.76 -10.17 -5.61
N GLU A 178 9.76 -10.82 -5.01
CA GLU A 178 8.76 -11.59 -5.75
C GLU A 178 7.74 -10.67 -6.46
N LEU A 179 7.33 -9.55 -5.85
CA LEU A 179 6.56 -8.51 -6.54
C LEU A 179 7.36 -7.92 -7.69
N PHE A 180 8.64 -7.64 -7.49
CA PHE A 180 9.47 -7.03 -8.52
C PHE A 180 9.71 -7.99 -9.68
N ALA A 181 10.01 -9.26 -9.40
CA ALA A 181 10.08 -10.31 -10.42
C ALA A 181 8.78 -10.42 -11.22
N GLU A 182 7.61 -10.45 -10.55
CA GLU A 182 6.32 -10.54 -11.24
C GLU A 182 6.03 -9.32 -12.10
N LYS A 183 6.46 -8.12 -11.67
CA LYS A 183 6.34 -6.89 -12.47
C LYS A 183 7.25 -6.89 -13.70
N ILE A 184 8.48 -7.37 -13.57
CA ILE A 184 9.39 -7.51 -14.72
C ILE A 184 8.83 -8.54 -15.71
N ARG A 185 8.34 -9.70 -15.23
CA ARG A 185 7.70 -10.72 -16.07
C ARG A 185 6.49 -10.12 -16.81
N ALA A 186 5.59 -9.46 -16.09
CA ALA A 186 4.40 -8.84 -16.68
C ALA A 186 4.76 -7.76 -17.71
N LEU A 187 5.75 -6.91 -17.44
CA LEU A 187 6.26 -5.94 -18.42
C LEU A 187 6.75 -6.65 -19.69
N GLY A 188 7.50 -7.74 -19.52
CA GLY A 188 7.95 -8.61 -20.59
C GLY A 188 6.82 -9.23 -21.42
N GLU A 189 5.76 -9.71 -20.79
CA GLU A 189 4.65 -10.38 -21.46
C GLU A 189 3.76 -9.38 -22.23
N ARG A 190 3.23 -8.38 -21.53
CA ARG A 190 2.14 -7.52 -22.02
C ARG A 190 2.51 -6.07 -22.33
N LEU A 191 3.71 -5.62 -21.93
CA LEU A 191 4.22 -4.28 -22.20
C LEU A 191 3.21 -3.15 -21.89
N ARG A 192 2.64 -3.12 -20.67
CA ARG A 192 1.64 -2.12 -20.28
C ARG A 192 2.26 -0.95 -19.49
N PRO A 193 1.72 0.29 -19.64
CA PRO A 193 2.13 1.48 -18.88
C PRO A 193 2.33 1.28 -17.39
N ARG A 194 1.38 0.59 -16.74
CA ARG A 194 1.43 0.34 -15.29
C ARG A 194 2.63 -0.51 -14.90
N ASP A 195 3.01 -1.51 -15.69
CA ASP A 195 4.17 -2.34 -15.37
C ASP A 195 5.48 -1.59 -15.59
N LEU A 196 5.57 -0.77 -16.63
CA LEU A 196 6.73 0.09 -16.83
C LEU A 196 6.89 1.08 -15.67
N TYR A 197 5.79 1.76 -15.30
CA TYR A 197 5.77 2.64 -14.13
C TYR A 197 6.24 1.89 -12.88
N ASP A 198 5.71 0.68 -12.69
CA ASP A 198 6.00 -0.13 -11.52
C ASP A 198 7.47 -0.57 -11.46
N VAL A 199 7.98 -1.19 -12.53
CA VAL A 199 9.38 -1.67 -12.63
C VAL A 199 10.37 -0.53 -12.37
N ILE A 200 10.16 0.64 -12.97
CA ILE A 200 11.06 1.79 -12.77
C ILE A 200 10.99 2.27 -11.32
N HIS A 201 9.82 2.36 -10.70
CA HIS A 201 9.73 2.77 -9.29
C HIS A 201 10.39 1.79 -8.34
N LEU A 202 10.19 0.48 -8.56
CA LEU A 202 10.82 -0.57 -7.77
C LEU A 202 12.34 -0.52 -7.90
N TYR A 203 12.85 -0.29 -9.11
CA TYR A 203 14.27 -0.08 -9.34
C TYR A 203 14.80 1.21 -8.70
N ARG A 204 14.05 2.31 -8.78
CA ARG A 204 14.45 3.60 -8.23
C ARG A 204 14.49 3.57 -6.71
N HIS A 205 13.64 2.81 -6.05
CA HIS A 205 13.54 2.80 -4.59
C HIS A 205 14.87 2.43 -3.93
N GLU A 206 15.38 3.32 -3.07
CA GLU A 206 16.73 3.19 -2.48
C GLU A 206 16.68 2.66 -1.04
N GLY A 207 15.52 2.74 -0.38
CA GLY A 207 15.30 2.27 1.00
C GLY A 207 15.12 0.76 1.12
N ILE A 208 14.88 0.06 0.01
CA ILE A 208 14.84 -1.41 -0.07
C ILE A 208 15.87 -1.79 -1.13
N ARG A 209 16.97 -2.41 -0.72
CA ARG A 209 17.95 -2.96 -1.66
C ARG A 209 17.58 -4.42 -1.88
N PRO A 210 16.91 -4.77 -2.99
CA PRO A 210 16.60 -6.17 -3.25
C PRO A 210 17.88 -6.97 -3.34
N ASP A 211 17.86 -8.19 -2.82
CA ASP A 211 18.88 -9.16 -3.21
C ASP A 211 18.69 -9.48 -4.70
N ARG A 212 19.55 -8.88 -5.54
CA ARG A 212 19.51 -9.06 -6.99
C ARG A 212 19.60 -10.53 -7.39
N ALA A 213 20.40 -11.34 -6.69
CA ALA A 213 20.54 -12.75 -7.03
C ALA A 213 19.27 -13.55 -6.67
N LEU A 214 18.60 -13.17 -5.58
CA LEU A 214 17.29 -13.70 -5.24
C LEU A 214 16.24 -13.27 -6.27
N LEU A 215 16.17 -11.98 -6.62
CA LEU A 215 15.27 -11.42 -7.63
C LEU A 215 15.39 -12.17 -8.97
N MET A 216 16.62 -12.37 -9.46
CA MET A 216 16.85 -13.05 -10.74
C MET A 216 16.39 -14.51 -10.71
N ARG A 217 16.71 -15.27 -9.65
CA ARG A 217 16.18 -16.64 -9.49
C ARG A 217 14.66 -16.67 -9.44
N THR A 218 14.04 -15.76 -8.67
CA THR A 218 12.59 -15.67 -8.57
C THR A 218 11.94 -15.35 -9.92
N LEU A 219 12.53 -14.43 -10.68
CA LEU A 219 12.08 -14.10 -12.03
C LEU A 219 12.19 -15.31 -12.96
N GLU A 220 13.33 -16.00 -12.99
CA GLU A 220 13.55 -17.19 -13.80
C GLU A 220 12.54 -18.31 -13.50
N GLU A 221 12.27 -18.59 -12.23
CA GLU A 221 11.29 -19.60 -11.83
C GLU A 221 9.86 -19.21 -12.24
N LYS A 222 9.48 -17.95 -12.05
CA LYS A 222 8.16 -17.44 -12.47
C LYS A 222 7.98 -17.45 -13.99
N CYS A 223 9.02 -17.09 -14.74
CA CYS A 223 9.04 -17.17 -16.20
C CYS A 223 8.88 -18.62 -16.66
N ARG A 224 9.64 -19.55 -16.08
CA ARG A 224 9.56 -20.99 -16.38
C ARG A 224 8.17 -21.57 -16.10
N PHE A 225 7.54 -21.19 -15.00
CA PHE A 225 6.19 -21.65 -14.67
C PHE A 225 5.13 -21.18 -15.68
N LYS A 226 5.32 -19.98 -16.24
CA LYS A 226 4.43 -19.40 -17.25
C LYS A 226 4.79 -19.76 -18.69
N ASP A 227 5.86 -20.53 -18.89
CA ASP A 227 6.40 -20.89 -20.19
C ASP A 227 6.74 -19.66 -21.05
N VAL A 228 7.38 -18.67 -20.41
CA VAL A 228 7.85 -17.43 -21.06
C VAL A 228 9.34 -17.26 -20.84
N SER A 229 10.01 -16.60 -21.79
CA SER A 229 11.43 -16.24 -21.64
C SER A 229 11.63 -15.16 -20.58
N VAL A 230 12.82 -15.12 -19.98
CA VAL A 230 13.20 -14.03 -19.08
C VAL A 230 13.32 -12.75 -19.89
N PRO A 231 12.64 -11.65 -19.52
CA PRO A 231 12.67 -10.42 -20.29
C PRO A 231 14.07 -9.80 -20.40
N THR A 232 14.38 -9.27 -21.58
CA THR A 232 15.59 -8.50 -21.88
C THR A 232 15.20 -7.24 -22.63
N MET A 233 16.08 -6.22 -22.67
CA MET A 233 15.83 -5.03 -23.48
C MET A 233 15.62 -5.35 -24.96
N ALA A 234 16.42 -6.27 -25.53
CA ALA A 234 16.26 -6.70 -26.91
C ALA A 234 14.85 -7.24 -27.20
N ILE A 235 14.33 -8.10 -26.32
CA ILE A 235 12.97 -8.65 -26.45
C ILE A 235 11.90 -7.54 -26.39
N LEU A 236 12.09 -6.52 -25.55
CA LEU A 236 11.15 -5.42 -25.42
C LEU A 236 11.19 -4.46 -26.62
N GLU A 237 12.36 -4.23 -27.20
CA GLU A 237 12.57 -3.36 -28.35
C GLU A 237 12.08 -3.98 -29.66
N GLU A 238 12.20 -5.31 -29.80
CA GLU A 238 11.67 -6.06 -30.95
C GLU A 238 10.13 -6.07 -31.00
N LYS A 239 9.47 -5.82 -29.86
CA LYS A 239 8.00 -5.74 -29.81
C LYS A 239 7.52 -4.40 -30.37
N PRO A 240 6.54 -4.39 -31.30
CA PRO A 240 5.93 -3.15 -31.80
C PRO A 240 5.12 -2.40 -30.73
N GLY A 241 5.02 -2.95 -29.51
CA GLY A 241 4.17 -2.44 -28.44
C GLY A 241 4.64 -1.13 -27.78
N ARG A 242 5.82 -0.58 -28.13
CA ARG A 242 6.22 0.74 -27.60
C ARG A 242 5.17 1.81 -27.95
N ILE A 243 4.68 1.81 -29.19
CA ILE A 243 3.69 2.80 -29.66
C ILE A 243 2.38 2.67 -28.88
N GLU A 244 1.89 1.45 -28.69
CA GLU A 244 0.68 1.20 -27.89
C GLU A 244 0.90 1.58 -26.42
N LEU A 245 2.05 1.24 -25.85
CA LEU A 245 2.38 1.59 -24.47
C LEU A 245 2.39 3.11 -24.29
N GLU A 246 3.02 3.86 -25.19
CA GLU A 246 3.05 5.32 -25.12
C GLU A 246 1.65 5.93 -25.28
N ALA A 247 0.86 5.44 -26.25
CA ALA A 247 -0.50 5.89 -26.48
C ALA A 247 -1.42 5.65 -25.27
N GLU A 248 -1.24 4.53 -24.57
CA GLU A 248 -2.04 4.16 -23.39
C GLU A 248 -1.51 4.75 -22.07
N TRP A 249 -0.39 5.49 -22.10
CA TRP A 249 0.27 5.99 -20.89
C TRP A 249 -0.66 6.88 -20.06
N GLU A 250 -1.29 7.88 -20.68
CA GLU A 250 -2.23 8.77 -20.02
C GLU A 250 -3.52 8.06 -19.61
N ASN A 251 -4.08 7.23 -20.49
CA ASN A 251 -5.33 6.50 -20.23
C ASN A 251 -5.22 5.61 -18.99
N MET A 252 -4.09 4.89 -18.84
CA MET A 252 -3.93 3.90 -17.78
C MET A 252 -3.44 4.46 -16.44
N LEU A 253 -2.72 5.59 -16.45
CA LEU A 253 -2.06 6.18 -15.26
C LEU A 253 -2.62 7.54 -14.85
N GLY A 254 -3.24 8.30 -15.75
CA GLY A 254 -3.63 9.70 -15.52
C GLY A 254 -4.55 9.91 -14.32
N HIS A 255 -5.50 9.00 -14.09
CA HIS A 255 -6.38 9.05 -12.92
C HIS A 255 -5.73 8.51 -11.64
N GLN A 256 -4.61 7.78 -11.74
CA GLN A 256 -3.94 7.12 -10.62
C GLN A 256 -2.82 7.96 -10.01
N LEU A 257 -2.48 9.08 -10.65
CA LEU A 257 -1.38 9.96 -10.32
C LEU A 257 -1.89 11.39 -10.15
N PRO A 258 -1.35 12.16 -9.19
CA PRO A 258 -1.68 13.59 -9.06
C PRO A 258 -1.24 14.39 -10.29
N VAL A 259 -0.07 14.04 -10.84
CA VAL A 259 0.45 14.58 -12.10
C VAL A 259 1.00 13.43 -12.93
N LEU A 260 0.56 13.34 -14.19
CA LEU A 260 1.09 12.36 -15.13
C LEU A 260 2.54 12.69 -15.47
N VAL A 261 3.43 11.74 -15.19
CA VAL A 261 4.87 11.86 -15.43
C VAL A 261 5.17 11.59 -16.92
N PRO A 262 6.15 12.28 -17.54
CA PRO A 262 6.49 12.04 -18.94
C PRO A 262 6.92 10.60 -19.21
N PHE A 263 6.35 9.98 -20.24
CA PHE A 263 6.64 8.60 -20.65
C PHE A 263 8.14 8.38 -20.91
N GLU A 264 8.77 9.26 -21.68
CA GLU A 264 10.20 9.17 -22.05
C GLU A 264 11.14 9.09 -20.84
N GLN A 265 10.76 9.68 -19.70
CA GLN A 265 11.55 9.59 -18.47
C GLN A 265 11.62 8.16 -17.92
N PHE A 266 10.59 7.35 -18.15
CA PHE A 266 10.54 5.95 -17.73
C PHE A 266 11.19 5.05 -18.76
N TRP A 267 10.90 5.29 -20.04
CA TRP A 267 11.44 4.49 -21.13
C TRP A 267 12.98 4.56 -21.19
N THR A 268 13.55 5.77 -21.11
CA THR A 268 15.01 5.97 -21.15
C THR A 268 15.75 5.44 -19.92
N GLU A 269 15.05 5.18 -18.81
CA GLU A 269 15.64 4.56 -17.62
C GLU A 269 15.56 3.03 -17.63
N LEU A 270 14.66 2.45 -18.43
CA LEU A 270 14.45 1.00 -18.48
C LEU A 270 15.72 0.20 -18.80
N PRO A 271 16.60 0.61 -19.75
CA PRO A 271 17.85 -0.09 -20.00
C PRO A 271 18.70 -0.29 -18.75
N LYS A 272 18.75 0.71 -17.87
CA LYS A 272 19.54 0.66 -16.63
C LYS A 272 19.04 -0.41 -15.66
N VAL A 273 17.74 -0.71 -15.69
CA VAL A 273 17.17 -1.79 -14.87
C VAL A 273 17.72 -3.13 -15.30
N PHE A 274 17.71 -3.39 -16.61
CA PHE A 274 18.20 -4.65 -17.17
C PHE A 274 19.73 -4.75 -17.07
N GLU A 275 20.47 -3.67 -17.32
CA GLU A 275 21.92 -3.63 -17.09
C GLU A 275 22.28 -3.97 -15.63
N TRP A 276 21.51 -3.45 -14.67
CA TRP A 276 21.70 -3.79 -13.25
C TRP A 276 21.37 -5.25 -12.95
N MET A 277 20.25 -5.75 -13.47
CA MET A 277 19.81 -7.15 -13.29
C MET A 277 20.84 -8.15 -13.80
N TYR A 278 21.36 -7.92 -15.01
CA TYR A 278 22.33 -8.80 -15.68
C TYR A 278 23.80 -8.53 -15.30
N ARG A 279 24.04 -7.72 -14.26
CA ARG A 279 25.38 -7.35 -13.76
C ARG A 279 26.29 -6.63 -14.76
N SER A 280 25.71 -5.96 -15.75
CA SER A 280 26.46 -5.08 -16.63
C SER A 280 26.89 -3.80 -15.90
N ILE A 281 26.04 -3.28 -15.00
CA ILE A 281 26.31 -2.03 -14.26
C ILE A 281 25.82 -2.14 -12.81
N GLU A 282 26.67 -1.80 -11.83
CA GLU A 282 26.23 -1.67 -10.44
C GLU A 282 25.51 -0.34 -10.19
N LYS A 283 24.45 -0.37 -9.38
CA LYS A 283 23.69 0.84 -9.03
C LYS A 283 24.52 1.72 -8.10
N THR A 284 25.13 2.77 -8.63
CA THR A 284 25.80 3.80 -7.82
C THR A 284 24.76 4.76 -7.23
N LEU A 285 24.65 4.81 -5.91
CA LEU A 285 23.81 5.80 -5.24
C LEU A 285 24.52 7.16 -5.21
N PRO A 286 23.80 8.27 -5.47
CA PRO A 286 24.33 9.60 -5.21
C PRO A 286 24.70 9.77 -3.71
N PRO A 287 25.50 10.77 -3.33
CA PRO A 287 25.73 11.08 -1.92
C PRO A 287 24.43 11.58 -1.24
N PRO A 288 24.31 11.46 0.10
CA PRO A 288 23.22 12.12 0.82
C PRO A 288 23.38 13.65 0.72
N MET A 289 22.26 14.38 0.74
CA MET A 289 22.28 15.84 0.70
C MET A 289 22.93 16.38 1.99
N PRO A 290 23.87 17.35 1.90
CA PRO A 290 24.54 17.90 3.07
C PRO A 290 23.54 18.57 4.03
N LEU A 291 23.81 18.48 5.34
CA LEU A 291 23.02 19.20 6.34
C LEU A 291 23.24 20.71 6.19
N MET A 292 22.14 21.48 6.15
CA MET A 292 22.17 22.93 5.94
C MET A 292 21.25 23.66 6.93
N GLY A 293 21.68 24.83 7.40
CA GLY A 293 20.88 25.68 8.28
C GLY A 293 20.95 25.31 9.76
N MET A 294 19.80 25.39 10.45
CA MET A 294 19.67 25.26 11.91
C MET A 294 20.12 23.88 12.44
N ALA A 295 20.33 23.77 13.75
CA ALA A 295 20.67 22.51 14.41
C ALA A 295 19.56 21.46 14.19
N VAL A 296 19.77 20.59 13.19
CA VAL A 296 18.88 19.47 12.84
C VAL A 296 19.00 18.37 13.89
N ASP A 297 17.87 17.79 14.27
CA ASP A 297 17.87 16.54 15.01
C ASP A 297 18.27 15.38 14.08
N LYS A 298 19.50 14.88 14.28
CA LYS A 298 20.04 13.76 13.49
C LYS A 298 19.35 12.42 13.79
N SER A 299 18.67 12.32 14.94
CA SER A 299 17.93 11.12 15.34
C SER A 299 16.54 11.05 14.71
N TRP A 300 15.99 12.21 14.32
CA TRP A 300 14.68 12.27 13.68
C TRP A 300 14.71 11.66 12.27
N ARG A 301 13.61 11.01 11.91
CA ARG A 301 13.33 10.50 10.58
C ARG A 301 11.91 10.90 10.20
N ALA A 302 11.70 11.24 8.94
CA ALA A 302 10.36 11.49 8.45
C ALA A 302 9.50 10.23 8.70
N PRO A 303 8.27 10.38 9.22
CA PRO A 303 7.36 9.26 9.33
C PRO A 303 7.20 8.58 7.97
N ALA A 304 7.19 7.26 8.01
CA ALA A 304 6.99 6.38 6.86
C ALA A 304 5.63 6.54 6.18
N MET A 305 4.68 7.13 6.91
CA MET A 305 3.25 7.17 6.64
C MET A 305 2.78 8.62 6.58
N PRO A 306 1.83 8.95 5.70
CA PRO A 306 1.25 10.26 5.60
C PRO A 306 0.35 10.38 6.81
N ARG A 307 0.71 11.29 7.71
CA ARG A 307 -0.28 11.82 8.64
C ARG A 307 -0.97 12.94 7.87
N ALA A 308 -2.25 13.18 8.13
CA ALA A 308 -2.79 14.50 7.85
C ALA A 308 -1.87 15.48 8.58
N TRP A 309 -0.95 16.14 7.87
CA TRP A 309 0.22 16.78 8.49
C TRP A 309 -0.15 17.97 9.39
N HIS A 310 -1.45 18.24 9.57
CA HIS A 310 -2.03 19.43 10.19
C HIS A 310 -1.30 20.72 9.74
N SER A 311 -0.75 20.65 8.53
CA SER A 311 0.10 21.64 7.89
C SER A 311 -0.64 22.13 6.68
N THR A 312 -0.58 23.43 6.43
CA THR A 312 -1.14 24.07 5.24
C THR A 312 -0.41 23.65 3.95
N THR A 313 0.73 22.97 4.06
CA THR A 313 1.55 22.54 2.93
C THR A 313 1.18 21.13 2.48
N PRO A 314 0.93 20.91 1.17
CA PRO A 314 0.67 19.57 0.63
C PRO A 314 1.98 18.78 0.53
N LEU A 315 2.48 18.26 1.65
CA LEU A 315 3.75 17.52 1.70
C LEU A 315 3.71 16.26 0.82
N GLU A 316 2.55 15.63 0.67
CA GLU A 316 2.41 14.44 -0.18
C GLU A 316 2.56 14.73 -1.67
N VAL A 317 2.18 15.94 -2.12
CA VAL A 317 2.48 16.43 -3.48
C VAL A 317 4.00 16.55 -3.69
N ILE A 318 4.74 17.02 -2.69
CA ILE A 318 6.20 17.15 -2.75
C ILE A 318 6.88 15.76 -2.71
N ARG A 319 6.39 14.85 -1.85
CA ARG A 319 6.89 13.47 -1.79
C ARG A 319 6.60 12.71 -3.09
N PHE A 320 5.42 12.90 -3.69
CA PHE A 320 5.08 12.38 -5.01
C PHE A 320 6.06 12.89 -6.08
N ALA A 321 6.33 14.20 -6.11
CA ALA A 321 7.30 14.79 -7.04
C ALA A 321 8.69 14.17 -6.87
N ALA A 322 9.15 14.03 -5.63
CA ALA A 322 10.43 13.40 -5.31
C ALA A 322 10.50 11.94 -5.79
N ALA A 323 9.47 11.14 -5.51
CA ALA A 323 9.36 9.74 -5.97
C ALA A 323 9.45 9.60 -7.49
N ASN A 324 8.84 10.55 -8.20
CA ASN A 324 8.79 10.57 -9.65
C ASN A 324 9.91 11.40 -10.29
N ARG A 325 10.86 11.92 -9.50
CA ARG A 325 11.96 12.79 -9.95
C ARG A 325 11.47 14.01 -10.75
N LEU A 326 10.41 14.63 -10.28
CA LEU A 326 9.81 15.84 -10.85
C LEU A 326 10.15 17.07 -10.00
N CYS A 327 10.34 18.20 -10.67
CA CYS A 327 10.51 19.48 -10.01
C CYS A 327 9.18 19.97 -9.42
N VAL A 328 9.25 20.76 -8.35
CA VAL A 328 8.13 21.43 -7.70
C VAL A 328 8.26 22.93 -7.90
N ASP A 329 7.19 23.60 -8.38
CA ASP A 329 7.08 25.05 -8.31
C ASP A 329 6.65 25.44 -6.88
N LEU A 330 7.59 26.02 -6.13
CA LEU A 330 7.44 26.38 -4.74
C LEU A 330 7.28 27.89 -4.60
N THR A 331 6.16 28.34 -4.02
CA THR A 331 5.97 29.73 -3.61
C THR A 331 6.38 29.88 -2.14
N TYR A 332 7.44 30.66 -1.91
CA TYR A 332 8.01 30.90 -0.59
C TYR A 332 8.42 32.36 -0.44
N GLY A 333 7.94 33.02 0.62
CA GLY A 333 8.22 34.43 0.88
C GLY A 333 7.79 35.36 -0.27
N GLY A 334 6.67 35.06 -0.94
CA GLY A 334 6.17 35.82 -2.08
C GLY A 334 6.90 35.58 -3.41
N THR A 335 7.94 34.74 -3.44
CA THR A 335 8.70 34.41 -4.66
C THR A 335 8.46 32.98 -5.10
N ARG A 336 8.31 32.76 -6.41
CA ARG A 336 8.23 31.42 -7.01
C ARG A 336 9.60 30.88 -7.38
N ARG A 337 9.82 29.59 -7.16
CA ARG A 337 11.11 28.92 -7.40
C ARG A 337 10.86 27.49 -7.83
N LEU A 338 11.51 27.07 -8.91
CA LEU A 338 11.52 25.68 -9.31
C LEU A 338 12.59 24.93 -8.51
N ILE A 339 12.16 23.88 -7.79
CA ILE A 339 13.04 23.11 -6.90
C ILE A 339 13.00 21.61 -7.20
N GLU A 340 14.11 20.94 -6.91
CA GLU A 340 14.28 19.50 -6.88
C GLU A 340 14.18 19.02 -5.42
N PRO A 341 13.09 18.36 -5.01
CA PRO A 341 12.89 17.95 -3.62
C PRO A 341 13.69 16.68 -3.28
N TYR A 342 14.48 16.70 -2.19
CA TYR A 342 15.32 15.56 -1.81
C TYR A 342 14.98 14.96 -0.45
N SER A 343 14.84 15.76 0.61
CA SER A 343 14.66 15.23 1.96
C SER A 343 13.84 16.13 2.88
N LEU A 344 13.26 15.53 3.93
CA LEU A 344 12.61 16.24 5.03
C LEU A 344 13.46 16.06 6.29
N ARG A 345 13.61 17.13 7.07
CA ARG A 345 14.37 17.17 8.33
C ARG A 345 13.53 17.86 9.41
N GLN A 346 13.85 17.58 10.68
CA GLN A 346 13.27 18.30 11.81
C GLN A 346 14.36 19.05 12.58
N THR A 347 14.11 20.30 12.95
CA THR A 347 14.96 21.06 13.87
C THR A 347 14.78 20.55 15.30
N ARG A 348 15.71 20.88 16.20
CA ARG A 348 15.54 20.61 17.64
C ARG A 348 14.33 21.32 18.27
N GLU A 349 13.84 22.38 17.63
CA GLU A 349 12.65 23.14 18.03
C GLU A 349 11.36 22.52 17.49
N GLY A 350 11.45 21.44 16.70
CA GLY A 350 10.30 20.72 16.16
C GLY A 350 9.86 21.17 14.78
N ASP A 351 10.48 22.21 14.20
CA ASP A 351 10.13 22.70 12.86
C ASP A 351 10.57 21.73 11.77
N LEU A 352 9.72 21.54 10.77
CA LEU A 352 10.03 20.73 9.60
C LEU A 352 10.71 21.56 8.50
N LEU A 353 11.79 21.02 7.93
CA LEU A 353 12.59 21.62 6.88
C LEU A 353 12.58 20.73 5.64
N LEU A 354 12.09 21.26 4.51
CA LEU A 354 12.24 20.68 3.19
C LEU A 354 13.61 21.07 2.63
N TYR A 355 14.43 20.06 2.36
CA TYR A 355 15.72 20.21 1.71
C TYR A 355 15.58 19.95 0.21
N ALA A 356 16.02 20.91 -0.58
CA ALA A 356 15.85 20.90 -2.02
C ALA A 356 16.96 21.66 -2.75
N VAL A 357 17.16 21.35 -4.03
CA VAL A 357 18.08 22.10 -4.90
C VAL A 357 17.26 23.02 -5.79
N LYS A 358 17.66 24.28 -5.98
CA LYS A 358 17.06 25.13 -7.01
C LYS A 358 17.40 24.60 -8.40
N HIS A 359 16.40 24.23 -9.18
CA HIS A 359 16.62 23.58 -10.48
C HIS A 359 17.47 24.44 -11.43
N ASN A 360 17.16 25.74 -11.52
CA ASN A 360 17.82 26.65 -12.47
C ASN A 360 19.26 27.01 -12.10
N THR A 361 19.61 27.04 -10.80
CA THR A 361 20.92 27.51 -10.32
C THR A 361 21.80 26.40 -9.75
N GLY A 362 21.22 25.23 -9.46
CA GLY A 362 21.92 24.13 -8.79
C GLY A 362 22.27 24.42 -7.32
N GLU A 363 21.65 25.43 -6.71
CA GLU A 363 21.96 25.86 -5.34
C GLU A 363 21.15 25.06 -4.32
N ASP A 364 21.83 24.48 -3.33
CA ASP A 364 21.22 23.79 -2.20
C ASP A 364 20.48 24.77 -1.27
N ARG A 365 19.25 24.42 -0.88
CA ARG A 365 18.40 25.26 -0.01
C ARG A 365 17.57 24.41 0.96
N SER A 366 17.21 25.03 2.08
CA SER A 366 16.23 24.51 3.04
C SER A 366 15.06 25.46 3.18
N TYR A 367 13.83 24.94 3.21
CA TYR A 367 12.60 25.70 3.36
C TYR A 367 11.84 25.20 4.58
N ARG A 368 11.44 26.12 5.46
CA ARG A 368 10.53 25.80 6.56
C ARG A 368 9.15 25.47 6.01
N THR A 369 8.65 24.27 6.28
CA THR A 369 7.42 23.80 5.62
C THR A 369 6.21 24.60 6.04
N ASP A 370 6.14 25.04 7.29
CA ASP A 370 5.07 25.92 7.80
C ASP A 370 4.99 27.29 7.11
N ARG A 371 6.05 27.69 6.39
CA ARG A 371 6.13 28.96 5.65
C ARG A 371 5.92 28.81 4.14
N ILE A 372 5.70 27.58 3.66
CA ILE A 372 5.40 27.33 2.25
C ILE A 372 3.98 27.82 1.96
N GLN A 373 3.86 28.70 0.96
CA GLN A 373 2.59 29.31 0.59
C GLN A 373 1.84 28.48 -0.46
N ARG A 374 2.59 27.82 -1.37
CA ARG A 374 2.06 26.94 -2.42
C ARG A 374 3.17 25.99 -2.89
N ALA A 375 2.80 24.76 -3.23
CA ALA A 375 3.69 23.79 -3.85
C ALA A 375 2.93 23.04 -4.95
N GLU A 376 3.45 23.04 -6.17
CA GLU A 376 2.83 22.36 -7.32
C GLU A 376 3.83 21.46 -8.04
N VAL A 377 3.46 20.21 -8.28
CA VAL A 377 4.29 19.30 -9.09
C VAL A 377 4.27 19.76 -10.54
N THR A 378 5.44 19.86 -11.15
CA THR A 378 5.60 20.17 -12.57
C THR A 378 5.84 18.89 -13.37
N LYS A 379 5.75 18.96 -14.70
CA LYS A 379 6.20 17.87 -15.60
C LYS A 379 7.70 17.92 -15.93
N ILE A 380 8.45 18.82 -15.28
CA ILE A 380 9.88 19.01 -15.55
C ILE A 380 10.65 17.98 -14.71
N PRO A 381 11.33 17.00 -15.34
CA PRO A 381 12.10 16.01 -14.61
C PRO A 381 13.43 16.60 -14.11
N PHE A 382 14.01 15.98 -13.09
CA PHE A 382 15.39 16.23 -12.67
C PHE A 382 16.17 14.91 -12.55
N LYS A 383 17.50 15.00 -12.72
CA LYS A 383 18.41 13.90 -12.42
C LYS A 383 18.95 14.08 -11.00
N PRO A 384 18.72 13.13 -10.08
CA PRO A 384 19.14 13.27 -8.69
C PRO A 384 20.65 13.51 -8.57
N ARG A 385 21.02 14.61 -7.88
CA ARG A 385 22.38 14.91 -7.43
C ARG A 385 22.68 14.27 -6.07
N TYR A 386 21.62 14.10 -5.28
CA TYR A 386 21.63 13.48 -3.96
C TYR A 386 20.64 12.32 -3.88
N VAL A 387 20.77 11.49 -2.84
CA VAL A 387 19.75 10.49 -2.48
C VAL A 387 18.41 11.18 -2.26
N VAL A 388 17.34 10.63 -2.83
CA VAL A 388 15.97 11.15 -2.67
C VAL A 388 15.30 10.44 -1.49
N GLU A 389 15.52 10.97 -0.29
CA GLU A 389 15.06 10.39 0.97
C GLU A 389 13.57 10.59 1.27
N LEU A 390 12.89 11.51 0.58
CA LEU A 390 11.44 11.74 0.71
C LEU A 390 10.57 10.52 0.36
N THR A 391 11.17 9.55 -0.33
CA THR A 391 10.53 8.32 -0.82
C THR A 391 10.67 7.15 0.15
N ALA A 392 11.50 7.27 1.18
CA ALA A 392 11.79 6.16 2.08
C ALA A 392 10.62 5.94 3.07
N SER A 393 9.87 4.85 2.87
CA SER A 393 8.99 4.28 3.90
C SER A 393 9.86 3.82 5.09
N GLY A 394 9.75 4.43 6.27
CA GLY A 394 10.47 4.02 7.50
C GLY A 394 9.93 2.73 8.16
N PRO A 395 10.31 2.42 9.43
CA PRO A 395 11.66 2.09 9.90
C PRO A 395 12.07 0.65 9.45
N ILE A 396 13.33 0.20 9.37
CA ILE A 396 14.37 0.09 10.42
C ILE A 396 15.79 0.03 9.79
N SER A 397 16.74 0.49 10.59
CA SER A 397 18.20 0.59 10.47
C SER A 397 18.97 -0.75 10.42
N ALA A 398 20.20 -0.72 9.88
CA ALA A 398 21.31 -1.47 10.47
C ALA A 398 22.58 -0.57 10.52
N PRO A 399 23.21 -0.40 11.70
CA PRO A 399 24.45 0.35 11.87
C PRO A 399 25.68 -0.41 11.33
N PRO A 400 26.83 0.26 11.06
CA PRO A 400 28.07 -0.42 10.76
C PRO A 400 28.58 -1.16 12.00
N THR A 401 28.70 -2.49 11.91
CA THR A 401 29.48 -3.28 12.86
C THR A 401 30.90 -3.39 12.33
N LEU A 402 31.81 -2.60 12.90
CA LEU A 402 33.22 -2.95 12.93
C LEU A 402 33.38 -4.16 13.87
N ARG A 403 33.97 -5.23 13.32
CA ARG A 403 34.44 -6.40 14.07
C ARG A 403 35.72 -6.06 14.84
N THR A 404 35.77 -6.46 16.10
CA THR A 404 36.88 -7.11 16.86
C THR A 404 36.53 -7.00 18.37
N ALA A 405 36.74 -7.95 19.28
CA ALA A 405 37.24 -9.32 19.28
C ALA A 405 36.75 -10.02 20.58
N ILE A 406 36.58 -11.35 20.51
CA ILE A 406 36.84 -12.39 21.54
C ILE A 406 36.53 -12.10 23.02
N SER A 407 35.59 -12.85 23.62
CA SER A 407 35.84 -13.71 24.80
C SER A 407 34.64 -14.57 25.24
N LYS A 408 34.93 -15.87 25.36
CA LYS A 408 34.40 -17.07 26.06
C LYS A 408 33.02 -17.11 26.78
N PRO A 409 32.48 -18.35 26.99
CA PRO A 409 31.05 -18.60 27.17
C PRO A 409 30.63 -18.76 28.65
N THR A 410 29.37 -18.42 28.95
CA THR A 410 28.71 -18.86 30.18
C THR A 410 27.31 -19.39 29.91
N ARG A 411 27.02 -20.48 30.63
CA ARG A 411 25.88 -21.39 30.61
C ARG A 411 24.51 -20.70 30.73
N GLY A 412 23.59 -21.15 29.87
CA GLY A 412 22.28 -21.73 30.21
C GLY A 412 21.29 -20.93 31.05
N ILE A 413 20.09 -20.70 30.49
CA ILE A 413 18.78 -20.93 31.11
C ILE A 413 17.78 -21.19 29.98
N SER A 414 17.17 -22.37 29.98
CA SER A 414 16.04 -22.72 29.12
C SER A 414 14.75 -22.16 29.71
N ILE A 415 13.97 -21.42 28.94
CA ILE A 415 12.57 -21.13 29.26
C ILE A 415 11.70 -21.76 28.19
N ARG A 416 11.13 -22.92 28.52
CA ARG A 416 10.01 -23.54 27.79
C ARG A 416 8.79 -22.63 27.95
N SER A 417 8.23 -22.12 26.85
CA SER A 417 6.86 -21.59 26.84
C SER A 417 5.93 -22.61 26.19
N SER A 418 5.00 -23.12 26.99
CA SER A 418 3.95 -24.04 26.58
C SER A 418 2.88 -23.29 25.78
N GLN A 419 2.84 -23.49 24.46
CA GLN A 419 1.69 -23.08 23.65
C GLN A 419 0.51 -24.04 23.89
N LYS A 420 -0.51 -23.56 24.60
CA LYS A 420 -1.83 -24.19 24.62
C LYS A 420 -2.49 -24.01 23.25
N LYS A 421 -2.65 -25.11 22.51
CA LYS A 421 -3.53 -25.20 21.34
C LYS A 421 -4.95 -24.82 21.75
N ARG A 422 -5.55 -23.81 21.12
CA ARG A 422 -7.00 -23.54 21.19
C ARG A 422 -7.66 -24.30 20.06
N THR A 423 -8.60 -25.17 20.40
CA THR A 423 -9.50 -25.85 19.46
C THR A 423 -10.61 -24.89 18.99
N PRO A 424 -11.20 -25.11 17.79
CA PRO A 424 -12.36 -24.35 17.32
C PRO A 424 -13.58 -24.68 18.18
N SER A 425 -14.29 -23.66 18.65
CA SER A 425 -15.51 -23.80 19.46
C SER A 425 -16.75 -23.59 18.59
N TYR A 426 -17.36 -24.68 18.12
CA TYR A 426 -18.77 -24.68 17.70
C TYR A 426 -19.63 -24.62 18.96
N GLY A 427 -20.39 -23.53 19.15
CA GLY A 427 -21.26 -23.34 20.30
C GLY A 427 -22.28 -22.23 20.07
N PRO A 428 -23.42 -22.27 20.77
CA PRO A 428 -24.53 -21.34 20.57
C PRO A 428 -24.11 -19.89 20.85
N LYS A 429 -24.59 -18.97 20.00
CA LYS A 429 -24.44 -17.52 20.13
C LYS A 429 -25.70 -16.90 20.72
N TYR A 430 -25.58 -16.25 21.88
CA TYR A 430 -26.67 -15.56 22.58
C TYR A 430 -26.78 -14.11 22.10
N ILE A 431 -27.97 -13.68 21.70
CA ILE A 431 -28.23 -12.32 21.20
C ILE A 431 -28.86 -11.46 22.29
N PHE A 432 -28.25 -10.32 22.60
CA PHE A 432 -28.73 -9.32 23.55
C PHE A 432 -29.03 -8.00 22.86
N LYS A 433 -30.11 -7.32 23.25
CA LYS A 433 -30.50 -6.01 22.72
C LYS A 433 -30.33 -4.92 23.79
N CYS A 434 -29.62 -3.85 23.48
CA CYS A 434 -29.53 -2.69 24.36
C CYS A 434 -30.91 -2.02 24.47
N PRO A 435 -31.47 -1.84 25.68
CA PRO A 435 -32.80 -1.24 25.85
C PRO A 435 -32.84 0.25 25.46
N LEU A 436 -31.69 0.94 25.48
CA LEU A 436 -31.62 2.38 25.21
C LEU A 436 -31.50 2.72 23.72
N CYS A 437 -30.69 1.99 22.97
CA CYS A 437 -30.46 2.29 21.55
C CYS A 437 -30.98 1.21 20.59
N GLY A 438 -31.48 0.09 21.12
CA GLY A 438 -32.00 -1.03 20.33
C GLY A 438 -30.96 -1.83 19.55
N LYS A 439 -29.65 -1.55 19.72
CA LYS A 439 -28.56 -2.29 19.07
C LYS A 439 -28.47 -3.70 19.63
N GLN A 440 -28.25 -4.69 18.77
CA GLN A 440 -28.10 -6.10 19.15
C GLN A 440 -26.61 -6.49 19.23
N PHE A 441 -26.30 -7.43 20.12
CA PHE A 441 -24.95 -7.91 20.45
C PHE A 441 -24.98 -9.42 20.52
N SER A 442 -23.99 -10.09 19.95
CA SER A 442 -23.87 -11.55 19.98
C SER A 442 -22.75 -11.97 20.93
N HIS A 443 -23.07 -12.77 21.94
CA HIS A 443 -22.13 -13.28 22.94
C HIS A 443 -21.97 -14.80 22.82
N LYS A 444 -20.79 -15.30 23.18
CA LYS A 444 -20.50 -16.74 23.26
C LYS A 444 -21.00 -17.36 24.57
N SER A 445 -21.21 -16.56 25.60
CA SER A 445 -21.81 -16.94 26.88
C SER A 445 -23.12 -16.15 27.08
N ASN A 446 -24.00 -16.65 27.94
CA ASN A 446 -25.27 -16.00 28.27
C ASN A 446 -25.08 -14.84 29.28
N GLU A 447 -24.16 -13.92 28.98
CA GLU A 447 -23.86 -12.74 29.81
C GLU A 447 -24.56 -11.51 29.25
N SER A 448 -25.24 -10.74 30.09
CA SER A 448 -26.00 -9.56 29.64
C SER A 448 -25.17 -8.28 29.55
N SER A 449 -23.88 -8.30 29.91
CA SER A 449 -23.03 -7.11 29.94
C SER A 449 -22.63 -6.66 28.54
N LEU A 450 -22.90 -5.40 28.19
CA LEU A 450 -22.58 -4.80 26.90
C LEU A 450 -21.34 -3.91 26.99
N ASN A 451 -20.44 -4.07 26.02
CA ASN A 451 -19.31 -3.15 25.83
C ASN A 451 -19.79 -1.71 25.53
N LYS A 452 -18.92 -0.72 25.76
CA LYS A 452 -19.15 0.66 25.32
C LYS A 452 -19.45 0.65 23.81
N HIS A 453 -20.57 1.25 23.42
CA HIS A 453 -21.04 1.27 22.03
C HIS A 453 -21.69 2.59 21.68
N LYS A 454 -21.85 2.87 20.38
CA LYS A 454 -22.58 4.03 19.85
C LYS A 454 -24.01 3.64 19.41
N ASN A 455 -24.94 4.58 19.50
CA ASN A 455 -26.32 4.42 19.01
C ASN A 455 -26.38 4.50 17.46
N LYS A 456 -27.59 4.32 16.88
CA LYS A 456 -27.78 4.35 15.41
C LYS A 456 -27.41 5.68 14.76
N GLN A 457 -27.35 6.76 15.54
CA GLN A 457 -26.98 8.11 15.11
C GLN A 457 -25.50 8.43 15.35
N GLY A 458 -24.69 7.45 15.81
CA GLY A 458 -23.24 7.61 15.97
C GLY A 458 -22.78 8.22 17.31
N TYR A 459 -23.69 8.50 18.24
CA TYR A 459 -23.36 9.04 19.57
C TYR A 459 -23.08 7.93 20.59
N PRO A 460 -22.18 8.14 21.59
CA PRO A 460 -21.95 7.18 22.66
C PRO A 460 -23.24 6.82 23.41
N CYS A 461 -23.59 5.53 23.47
CA CYS A 461 -24.73 5.04 24.22
C CYS A 461 -24.31 4.71 25.67
N PRO A 462 -25.05 5.16 26.70
CA PRO A 462 -24.73 4.84 28.09
C PRO A 462 -25.10 3.40 28.49
N GLY A 463 -25.81 2.66 27.65
CA GLY A 463 -26.24 1.28 27.95
C GLY A 463 -25.06 0.34 28.17
N ARG A 464 -25.08 -0.39 29.29
CA ARG A 464 -24.06 -1.40 29.67
C ARG A 464 -24.65 -2.78 29.96
N THR A 465 -25.97 -2.92 29.88
CA THR A 465 -26.67 -4.19 30.10
C THR A 465 -27.72 -4.38 29.00
N GLY A 466 -27.75 -5.55 28.39
CA GLY A 466 -28.64 -5.91 27.30
C GLY A 466 -29.75 -6.86 27.76
N ILE A 467 -30.87 -6.83 27.05
CA ILE A 467 -31.99 -7.75 27.24
C ILE A 467 -31.79 -8.93 26.31
N TYR A 468 -31.74 -10.15 26.85
CA TYR A 468 -31.64 -11.36 26.05
C TYR A 468 -32.81 -11.44 25.06
N THR A 469 -32.50 -11.79 23.81
CA THR A 469 -33.45 -11.80 22.70
C THR A 469 -33.62 -13.22 22.15
N THR A 470 -32.55 -13.89 21.75
CA THR A 470 -32.61 -15.25 21.16
C THR A 470 -31.24 -15.92 21.19
N THR A 471 -31.20 -17.23 20.95
CA THR A 471 -29.97 -18.01 20.79
C THR A 471 -29.89 -18.53 19.36
N LYS A 472 -28.77 -18.33 18.68
CA LYS A 472 -28.46 -18.89 17.35
C LYS A 472 -27.51 -20.07 17.53
N TYR A 473 -27.86 -21.22 16.98
CA TYR A 473 -27.03 -22.43 16.99
C TYR A 473 -26.11 -22.49 15.78
#